data_AF-A0A3R9XM70-F1
#
_entry.id   AF-A0A3R9XM70-F1
#
_cell.length_a   1.000
_cell.length_b   1.000
_cell.length_c   1.000
_cell.angle_alpha   90.00
_cell.angle_beta   90.00
_cell.angle_gamma   90.00
#
_symmetry.space_group_name_H-M   'P 1'
#
loop_
_entity.id
_entity.type
_entity.pdbx_description
1 polymer ?
#
loop_
_entity_poly.entity_id
_entity_poly.type
_entity_poly.pdbx_seq_one_letter_code
_entity_poly.pdbx_strand_id
1 'polypeptide(L)'
;MDNDAIAARQDTLREVVSLWRQHFFKERLAGLEERARPGRRVFPPEVTVEINALACELPATLGLPLSRLSVADVARYAQRSGVVARITNSTLWR
;
A
#
# COMPACT_ATOMS: atom_id res chain seq x y z
N MET A 1 6.57 18.86 33.74
CA MET A 1 6.48 19.31 32.34
C MET A 1 5.25 18.67 31.73
N ASP A 2 4.30 19.50 31.34
CA ASP A 2 3.03 19.10 30.74
C ASP A 2 3.19 18.67 29.27
N ASN A 3 2.28 17.84 28.78
CA ASN A 3 2.32 17.30 27.41
C ASN A 3 2.21 18.40 26.36
N ASP A 4 1.41 19.44 26.60
CA ASP A 4 1.26 20.55 25.67
C ASP A 4 2.56 21.36 25.52
N ALA A 5 3.30 21.52 26.61
CA ALA A 5 4.62 22.15 26.58
C ALA A 5 5.67 21.31 25.81
N ILE A 6 5.57 19.97 25.86
CA ILE A 6 6.42 19.09 25.04
C ILE A 6 6.03 19.20 23.58
N ALA A 7 4.73 19.15 23.30
CA ALA A 7 4.16 19.19 21.95
C ALA A 7 4.56 20.47 21.22
N ALA A 8 4.40 21.62 21.87
CA ALA A 8 4.83 22.92 21.35
C ALA A 8 6.34 22.99 21.07
N ARG A 9 7.16 22.36 21.92
CA ARG A 9 8.62 22.34 21.73
C ARG A 9 9.08 21.39 20.62
N GLN A 10 8.30 20.37 20.31
CA GLN A 10 8.62 19.33 19.33
C GLN A 10 7.84 19.49 18.02
N ASP A 11 7.14 20.62 17.85
CA ASP A 11 6.27 20.91 16.69
C ASP A 11 5.37 19.73 16.31
N THR A 12 4.69 19.18 17.32
CA THR A 12 3.83 18.00 17.15
C THR A 12 2.56 18.13 17.95
N LEU A 13 1.64 17.18 17.80
CA LEU A 13 0.37 17.16 18.51
C LEU A 13 0.54 16.56 19.91
N ARG A 14 -0.25 17.03 20.88
CA ARG A 14 -0.28 16.48 22.26
C ARG A 14 -0.53 14.97 22.32
N GLU A 15 -1.23 14.44 21.32
CA GLU A 15 -1.56 13.02 21.19
C GLU A 15 -0.31 12.18 20.90
N VAL A 16 0.58 12.69 20.05
CA VAL A 16 1.88 12.06 19.75
C VAL A 16 2.73 11.99 21.01
N VAL A 17 2.84 13.09 21.76
CA VAL A 17 3.56 13.13 23.04
C VAL A 17 2.94 12.16 24.06
N SER A 18 1.61 12.08 24.13
CA SER A 18 0.94 11.16 25.06
C SER A 18 1.27 9.69 24.75
N LEU A 19 1.28 9.33 23.46
CA LEU A 19 1.71 8.00 22.99
C LEU A 19 3.18 7.74 23.32
N TRP A 20 4.07 8.70 23.05
CA TRP A 20 5.49 8.59 23.40
C TRP A 20 5.68 8.33 24.89
N ARG A 21 4.96 9.03 25.77
CA ARG A 21 5.06 8.81 27.22
C ARG A 21 4.51 7.46 27.65
N GLN A 22 3.43 7.00 27.02
CA GLN A 22 2.89 5.66 27.28
C GLN A 22 3.90 4.58 26.88
N HIS A 23 4.54 4.71 25.71
CA HIS A 23 5.58 3.77 25.28
C HIS A 23 6.83 3.86 26.16
N PHE A 24 7.28 5.06 26.49
CA PHE A 24 8.42 5.26 27.38
C PHE A 24 8.19 4.64 28.76
N PHE A 25 6.96 4.70 29.28
CA PHE A 25 6.63 4.07 30.55
C PHE A 25 6.80 2.54 30.50
N LYS A 26 6.42 1.91 29.37
CA LYS A 26 6.49 0.45 29.18
C LYS A 26 7.87 -0.06 28.78
N GLU A 27 8.50 0.62 27.84
CA GLU A 27 9.65 0.13 27.06
C GLU A 27 10.87 1.05 27.20
N ARG A 28 10.79 2.12 28.02
CA ARG A 28 11.84 3.14 28.18
C ARG A 28 12.24 3.74 26.83
N LEU A 29 13.53 4.02 26.63
CA LEU A 29 14.02 4.63 25.39
C LEU A 29 13.71 3.79 24.15
N ALA A 30 13.65 2.46 24.26
CA ALA A 30 13.31 1.57 23.15
C ALA A 30 11.88 1.80 22.63
N GLY A 31 10.95 2.21 23.51
CA GLY A 31 9.57 2.55 23.12
C GLY A 31 9.44 3.83 22.30
N LEU A 32 10.50 4.62 22.20
CA LEU A 32 10.55 5.86 21.41
C LEU A 32 11.24 5.66 20.05
N GLU A 33 11.74 4.46 19.75
CA GLU A 33 12.31 4.17 18.43
C GLU A 33 11.20 4.10 17.37
N GLU A 34 11.51 4.52 16.14
CA GLU A 34 10.58 4.34 15.01
C GLU A 34 10.40 2.84 14.78
N ARG A 35 9.20 2.36 15.07
CA ARG A 35 8.85 0.96 14.82
C ARG A 35 8.79 0.74 13.32
N ALA A 36 9.31 -0.41 12.87
CA ALA A 36 9.16 -0.83 11.48
C ALA A 36 7.68 -0.76 11.09
N ARG A 37 7.34 0.16 10.19
CA ARG A 37 6.02 0.13 9.56
C ARG A 37 6.05 -1.07 8.62
N PRO A 38 5.20 -2.10 8.82
CA PRO A 38 5.09 -3.15 7.83
C PRO A 38 4.77 -2.46 6.50
N GLY A 39 5.73 -2.50 5.58
CA GLY A 39 5.65 -1.79 4.32
C GLY A 39 4.41 -2.21 3.55
N ARG A 40 3.96 -1.36 2.62
CA ARG A 40 2.94 -1.76 1.67
C ARG A 40 3.46 -2.98 0.91
N ARG A 41 2.60 -3.96 0.63
CA ARG A 41 2.96 -5.06 -0.29
C ARG A 41 3.39 -4.45 -1.62
N VAL A 42 4.63 -4.70 -2.01
CA VAL A 42 5.21 -4.28 -3.28
C VAL A 42 5.12 -5.48 -4.22
N PHE A 43 4.63 -5.25 -5.44
CA PHE A 43 4.71 -6.25 -6.51
C PHE A 43 6.06 -6.15 -7.20
N PRO A 44 6.67 -7.27 -7.60
CA PRO A 44 7.85 -7.24 -8.44
C PRO A 44 7.60 -6.39 -9.71
N PRO A 45 8.62 -5.67 -10.21
CA PRO A 45 8.45 -4.77 -11.35
C PRO A 45 7.97 -5.50 -12.61
N GLU A 46 8.35 -6.77 -12.77
CA GLU A 46 7.95 -7.61 -13.91
C GLU A 46 6.43 -7.80 -13.92
N VAL A 47 5.84 -8.09 -12.75
CA VAL A 47 4.38 -8.23 -12.58
C VAL A 47 3.66 -6.93 -12.91
N THR A 48 4.23 -5.79 -12.52
CA THR A 48 3.62 -4.47 -12.77
C THR A 48 3.62 -4.13 -14.26
N VAL A 49 4.74 -4.41 -14.95
CA VAL A 49 4.87 -4.20 -16.40
C VAL A 49 3.92 -5.10 -17.16
N GLU A 50 3.79 -6.37 -16.77
CA GLU A 50 2.88 -7.31 -17.43
C GLU A 50 1.41 -6.92 -17.25
N ILE A 51 1.02 -6.47 -16.06
CA ILE A 51 -0.33 -5.93 -15.82
C ILE A 51 -0.61 -4.69 -16.67
N ASN A 52 0.37 -3.79 -16.79
CA ASN A 52 0.23 -2.59 -17.62
C ASN A 52 0.15 -2.95 -19.11
N ALA A 53 0.96 -3.90 -19.57
CA ALA A 53 0.88 -4.41 -20.94
C ALA A 53 -0.51 -4.97 -21.23
N LEU A 54 -1.04 -5.83 -20.36
CA LEU A 54 -2.39 -6.37 -20.46
C LEU A 54 -3.47 -5.28 -20.51
N ALA A 55 -3.35 -4.22 -19.71
CA ALA A 55 -4.31 -3.11 -19.72
C ALA A 55 -4.21 -2.25 -20.99
N CYS A 56 -3.03 -2.18 -21.60
CA CYS A 56 -2.76 -1.44 -22.84
C CYS A 56 -2.97 -2.26 -24.11
N GLU A 57 -2.97 -3.59 -24.04
CA GLU A 57 -3.24 -4.48 -25.16
C GLU A 57 -4.71 -4.42 -25.59
N LEU A 58 -4.96 -4.58 -26.90
CA LEU A 58 -6.30 -4.49 -27.47
C LEU A 58 -7.08 -5.77 -27.12
N PRO A 59 -8.30 -5.71 -26.55
CA PRO A 59 -9.06 -6.93 -26.24
C PRO A 59 -9.32 -7.85 -27.44
N ALA A 60 -9.22 -7.32 -28.66
CA ALA A 60 -9.27 -8.09 -29.90
C ALA A 60 -8.15 -9.14 -30.02
N THR A 61 -6.94 -8.88 -29.48
CA THR A 61 -5.86 -9.90 -29.44
C THR A 61 -6.22 -11.06 -28.51
N LEU A 62 -7.12 -10.81 -27.56
CA LEU A 62 -7.66 -11.81 -26.64
C LEU A 62 -8.97 -12.46 -27.17
N GLY A 63 -9.38 -12.13 -28.40
CA GLY A 63 -10.62 -12.64 -29.01
C GLY A 63 -11.90 -12.06 -28.40
N LEU A 64 -11.82 -10.94 -27.68
CA LEU A 64 -12.97 -10.31 -27.04
C LEU A 64 -13.53 -9.18 -27.91
N PRO A 65 -14.86 -9.07 -28.10
CA PRO A 65 -15.48 -7.97 -28.84
C PRO A 65 -15.57 -6.69 -27.97
N LEU A 66 -14.48 -6.33 -27.30
CA LEU A 66 -14.38 -5.18 -26.42
C LEU A 66 -13.38 -4.16 -26.99
N SER A 67 -13.65 -2.87 -26.80
CA SER A 67 -12.72 -1.81 -27.19
C SER A 67 -11.59 -1.60 -26.17
N ARG A 68 -11.85 -1.89 -24.90
CA ARG A 68 -10.90 -1.83 -23.78
C ARG A 68 -11.27 -2.83 -22.69
N LEU A 69 -10.28 -3.29 -21.93
CA LEU A 69 -10.52 -4.10 -20.73
C LEU A 69 -10.99 -3.23 -19.57
N SER A 70 -11.95 -3.71 -18.78
CA SER A 70 -12.23 -3.11 -17.47
C SER A 70 -11.18 -3.55 -16.46
N VAL A 71 -11.06 -2.84 -15.32
CA VAL A 71 -10.17 -3.24 -14.22
C VAL A 71 -10.47 -4.68 -13.74
N ALA A 72 -11.74 -5.07 -13.76
CA ALA A 72 -12.15 -6.44 -13.39
C ALA A 72 -11.71 -7.48 -14.44
N ASP A 73 -11.67 -7.11 -15.73
CA ASP A 73 -11.18 -8.00 -16.78
C ASP A 73 -9.66 -8.15 -16.70
N VAL A 74 -8.93 -7.06 -16.43
CA VAL A 74 -7.48 -7.11 -16.18
C VAL A 74 -7.17 -8.00 -14.98
N ALA A 75 -7.89 -7.86 -13.86
CA ALA A 75 -7.75 -8.73 -12.70
C ALA A 75 -7.98 -10.20 -13.04
N ARG A 76 -9.09 -10.49 -13.74
CA ARG A 76 -9.44 -11.85 -14.13
C ARG A 76 -8.39 -12.46 -15.04
N TYR A 77 -7.89 -11.71 -16.02
CA TYR A 77 -6.92 -12.21 -16.98
C TYR A 77 -5.56 -12.44 -16.30
N ALA A 78 -5.07 -11.49 -15.50
CA ALA A 78 -3.82 -11.65 -14.74
C ALA A 78 -3.83 -12.87 -13.79
N GLN A 79 -4.99 -13.23 -13.24
CA GLN A 79 -5.13 -14.46 -12.47
C GLN A 79 -5.15 -15.71 -13.34
N ARG A 80 -5.85 -15.68 -14.48
CA ARG A 80 -5.95 -16.82 -15.40
C ARG A 80 -4.63 -17.13 -16.11
N SER A 81 -3.83 -16.12 -16.42
CA SER A 81 -2.52 -16.27 -17.04
C SER A 81 -1.40 -16.59 -16.04
N GLY A 82 -1.69 -16.58 -14.73
CA GLY A 82 -0.73 -16.94 -13.68
C GLY A 82 0.22 -15.83 -13.26
N VAL A 83 0.04 -14.60 -13.74
CA VAL A 83 0.84 -13.42 -13.40
C VAL A 83 0.76 -13.09 -11.92
N VAL A 84 -0.44 -13.23 -11.34
CA VAL A 84 -0.67 -13.09 -9.91
C VAL A 84 -1.67 -14.13 -9.41
N ALA A 85 -1.42 -14.71 -8.24
CA ALA A 85 -2.37 -15.66 -7.63
C ALA A 85 -3.69 -14.97 -7.25
N ARG A 86 -3.61 -13.76 -6.68
CA ARG A 86 -4.79 -12.96 -6.33
C ARG A 86 -4.46 -11.48 -6.26
N ILE A 87 -5.30 -10.67 -6.88
CA ILE A 87 -5.22 -9.21 -6.84
C ILE A 87 -6.63 -8.61 -6.70
N THR A 88 -6.75 -7.47 -6.06
CA THR A 88 -8.03 -6.74 -5.94
C THR A 88 -8.06 -5.59 -6.95
N ASN A 89 -9.27 -5.20 -7.40
CA ASN A 89 -9.43 -4.04 -8.28
C ASN A 89 -8.82 -2.76 -7.70
N SER A 90 -8.93 -2.56 -6.38
CA SER A 90 -8.32 -1.42 -5.67
C SER A 90 -6.79 -1.44 -5.65
N THR A 91 -6.17 -2.61 -5.87
CA THR A 91 -4.72 -2.73 -6.00
C THR A 91 -4.27 -2.40 -7.41
N LEU A 92 -5.06 -2.78 -8.44
CA LEU A 92 -4.80 -2.44 -9.85
C LEU A 92 -5.00 -0.95 -10.18
N TRP A 93 -5.90 -0.27 -9.47
CA TRP A 93 -6.18 1.15 -9.71
C TRP A 93 -5.15 2.12 -9.11
N ARG A 94 -4.25 1.62 -8.24
CA ARG A 94 -3.25 2.43 -7.54
C ARG A 94 -1.90 2.34 -8.22
#